data_AF-A0A9K3KZX8-F1
#
_entry.id   AF-A0A9K3KZX8-F1
#
_cell.length_a   1.000
_cell.length_b   1.000
_cell.length_c   1.000
_cell.angle_alpha   90.00
_cell.angle_beta   90.00
_cell.angle_gamma   90.00
#
_symmetry.space_group_name_H-M   'P 1'
#
loop_
_entity.id
_entity.type
_entity.pdbx_description
1 polymer ?
#
loop_
_entity_poly.entity_id
_entity_poly.type
_entity_poly.pdbx_seq_one_letter_code
_entity_poly.pdbx_strand_id
1 'polypeptide(L)'
;MSTFIKQRAFFWLASSLLLIASTSFSPDAFFRSKGIHPHVRNEKHRNPIIVYQSSLLDSGEWKGEVVPEGTIRGCSITPVGNGDSTTTEWIIAIDGVEADLGRFSDALYKQIMQQAKRERFQGFRPGTIPPHLMTTYRAFCMDECARETVLEAMQQNNIRPFTDARSQFVIEQVSIPPPGSDKKKSKKSSKKQKGNTNDVELAVEEEAAPQWRFFDTMDGAIQAGWKPGQSFSFVAKNVKGQNVLPEKDVGGATPIGRQW
;
A
#
# COMPACT_ATOMS: atom_id res chain seq x y z
N MET A 1 -20.99 -33.17 -42.64
CA MET A 1 -20.25 -33.67 -43.81
C MET A 1 -19.14 -32.69 -44.17
N SER A 2 -17.89 -33.13 -44.04
CA SER A 2 -16.73 -32.82 -44.90
C SER A 2 -16.25 -31.35 -45.01
N THR A 3 -15.22 -30.89 -44.27
CA THR A 3 -13.74 -31.03 -44.44
C THR A 3 -13.08 -30.10 -45.48
N PHE A 4 -11.86 -29.65 -45.09
CA PHE A 4 -10.74 -28.99 -45.81
C PHE A 4 -10.52 -27.49 -45.50
N ILE A 5 -9.47 -27.00 -44.79
CA ILE A 5 -8.01 -27.28 -44.64
C ILE A 5 -7.11 -26.58 -45.69
N LYS A 6 -6.07 -25.86 -45.18
CA LYS A 6 -4.83 -25.27 -45.80
C LYS A 6 -4.94 -23.83 -46.33
N GLN A 7 -3.95 -22.93 -46.26
CA GLN A 7 -2.52 -22.88 -45.83
C GLN A 7 -2.15 -21.38 -45.78
N ARG A 8 -1.48 -20.79 -44.78
CA ARG A 8 -0.04 -20.80 -44.41
C ARG A 8 0.98 -20.29 -45.46
N ALA A 9 1.59 -19.15 -45.10
CA ALA A 9 3.03 -18.79 -45.16
C ALA A 9 3.69 -18.24 -46.44
N PHE A 10 4.24 -17.03 -46.33
CA PHE A 10 5.53 -16.50 -46.87
C PHE A 10 5.86 -15.26 -46.01
N PHE A 11 6.83 -15.20 -45.08
CA PHE A 11 8.29 -15.33 -45.09
C PHE A 11 9.04 -14.36 -46.02
N TRP A 12 9.61 -13.29 -45.41
CA TRP A 12 10.96 -12.70 -45.64
C TRP A 12 11.17 -11.57 -44.59
N LEU A 13 12.01 -11.68 -43.55
CA LEU A 13 13.48 -11.61 -43.42
C LEU A 13 14.13 -10.26 -43.81
N ALA A 14 14.45 -9.44 -42.79
CA ALA A 14 15.69 -8.65 -42.61
C ALA A 14 15.58 -7.92 -41.25
N SER A 15 16.28 -8.35 -40.20
CA SER A 15 17.69 -8.03 -39.91
C SER A 15 17.94 -6.52 -39.74
N SER A 16 17.81 -6.04 -38.50
CA SER A 16 18.71 -4.99 -38.00
C SER A 16 18.88 -5.16 -36.50
N LEU A 17 20.07 -5.60 -36.12
CA LEU A 17 20.60 -5.44 -34.78
C LEU A 17 20.53 -3.96 -34.38
N LEU A 18 19.96 -3.67 -33.22
CA LEU A 18 20.36 -2.52 -32.43
C LEU A 18 20.63 -3.02 -31.00
N LEU A 19 21.91 -3.14 -30.68
CA LEU A 19 22.38 -3.21 -29.31
C LEU A 19 21.95 -1.91 -28.60
N ILE A 20 21.02 -2.00 -27.66
CA ILE A 20 20.89 -1.00 -26.60
C ILE A 20 21.54 -1.61 -25.38
N ALA A 21 22.71 -1.06 -25.05
CA ALA A 21 23.47 -1.42 -23.86
C ALA A 21 22.60 -1.21 -22.61
N SER A 22 22.47 -2.28 -21.84
CA SER A 22 21.98 -2.27 -20.47
C SER A 22 22.93 -1.43 -19.62
N THR A 23 22.57 -0.17 -19.36
CA THR A 23 23.14 0.59 -18.23
C THR A 23 22.26 0.35 -17.01
N SER A 24 22.70 -0.59 -16.19
CA SER A 24 22.27 -0.75 -14.81
C SER A 24 22.55 0.53 -14.03
N PHE A 25 21.50 1.33 -13.84
CA PHE A 25 21.51 2.44 -12.89
C PHE A 25 21.45 1.84 -11.47
N SER A 26 22.61 1.77 -10.83
CA SER A 26 22.78 1.37 -9.43
C SER A 26 22.83 2.64 -8.57
N PRO A 27 21.91 2.88 -7.61
CA PRO A 27 21.90 4.10 -6.81
C PRO A 27 22.93 4.12 -5.65
N ASP A 28 23.81 3.13 -5.52
CA ASP A 28 24.68 2.96 -4.33
C ASP A 28 26.06 3.66 -4.37
N ALA A 29 26.30 4.59 -5.27
CA ALA A 29 27.63 5.19 -5.44
C ALA A 29 27.69 6.70 -5.20
N PHE A 30 27.31 7.19 -4.00
CA PHE A 30 27.64 8.58 -3.61
C PHE A 30 27.99 8.81 -2.14
N PHE A 31 28.74 7.88 -1.51
CA PHE A 31 29.50 8.17 -0.29
C PHE A 31 30.93 7.62 -0.40
N ARG A 32 31.79 8.32 -1.15
CA ARG A 32 33.25 8.10 -1.12
C ARG A 32 33.87 9.03 -0.06
N SER A 33 33.70 8.66 1.21
CA SER A 33 34.45 9.23 2.33
C SER A 33 35.88 8.66 2.34
N LYS A 34 36.85 9.50 2.65
CA LYS A 34 38.29 9.18 2.69
C LYS A 34 38.61 8.22 3.84
N GLY A 35 39.64 7.41 3.61
CA GLY A 35 40.00 6.23 4.37
C GLY A 35 40.21 6.41 5.87
N ILE A 36 39.75 5.41 6.61
CA ILE A 36 40.13 5.09 7.99
C ILE A 36 40.37 3.57 8.02
N HIS A 37 41.48 3.17 8.63
CA HIS A 37 41.99 1.79 8.77
C HIS A 37 40.92 0.76 9.24
N PRO A 38 40.95 -0.49 8.74
CA PRO A 38 40.12 -1.56 9.29
C PRO A 38 40.75 -2.10 10.58
N HIS A 39 40.19 -1.74 11.74
CA HIS A 39 40.33 -2.54 12.94
C HIS A 39 39.31 -3.68 12.86
N VAL A 40 39.80 -4.91 12.73
CA VAL A 40 38.98 -6.11 12.81
C VAL A 40 38.43 -6.21 14.23
N ARG A 41 37.11 -6.03 14.39
CA ARG A 41 36.37 -6.42 15.59
C ARG A 41 35.22 -7.32 15.17
N ASN A 42 35.25 -8.50 15.75
CA ASN A 42 34.32 -9.60 15.53
C ASN A 42 33.10 -9.33 16.43
N GLU A 43 32.05 -8.70 15.89
CA GLU A 43 30.80 -8.48 16.63
C GLU A 43 29.61 -9.09 15.89
N LYS A 44 29.01 -10.09 16.53
CA LYS A 44 27.72 -10.70 16.19
C LYS A 44 26.61 -9.67 16.38
N HIS A 45 26.42 -8.77 15.44
CA HIS A 45 25.25 -7.89 15.42
C HIS A 45 24.11 -8.56 14.66
N ARG A 46 23.16 -9.10 15.43
CA ARG A 46 21.81 -9.34 14.93
C ARG A 46 21.22 -7.98 14.58
N ASN A 47 20.77 -7.81 13.33
CA ASN A 47 19.95 -6.66 12.95
C ASN A 47 18.76 -6.59 13.92
N PRO A 48 18.55 -5.49 14.66
CA PRO A 48 17.35 -5.34 15.44
C PRO A 48 16.18 -5.21 14.46
N ILE A 49 15.18 -6.09 14.60
CA ILE A 49 13.85 -5.86 14.04
C ILE A 49 13.38 -4.57 14.68
N ILE A 50 13.34 -3.48 13.91
CA ILE A 50 12.79 -2.20 14.36
C ILE A 50 11.28 -2.40 14.46
N VAL A 51 10.82 -2.86 15.62
CA VAL A 51 9.43 -2.73 16.01
C VAL A 51 9.23 -1.25 16.33
N TYR A 52 8.59 -0.52 15.41
CA TYR A 52 8.30 0.90 15.59
C TYR A 52 7.29 1.05 16.74
N GLN A 53 7.79 1.27 17.96
CA GLN A 53 6.95 1.71 19.08
C GLN A 53 6.48 3.14 18.81
N SER A 54 5.25 3.24 18.30
CA SER A 54 4.47 4.47 18.19
C SER A 54 4.05 4.92 19.59
N SER A 55 4.82 5.81 20.22
CA SER A 55 4.39 6.52 21.42
C SER A 55 4.78 7.99 21.33
N LEU A 56 3.78 8.86 21.60
CA LEU A 56 3.72 10.32 21.47
C LEU A 56 3.32 10.82 20.08
N LEU A 57 2.01 11.05 19.88
CA LEU A 57 1.46 12.34 19.42
C LEU A 57 -0.07 12.41 19.63
N ASP A 58 -0.47 13.06 20.73
CA ASP A 58 -1.86 13.41 21.08
C ASP A 58 -2.36 14.56 20.18
N SER A 59 -3.00 14.24 19.05
CA SER A 59 -3.77 15.20 18.25
C SER A 59 -4.91 14.51 17.49
N GLY A 60 -6.07 14.35 18.15
CA GLY A 60 -7.25 13.72 17.50
C GLY A 60 -6.93 12.34 16.93
N GLU A 61 -6.13 11.62 17.70
CA GLU A 61 -5.39 10.40 17.42
C GLU A 61 -6.33 9.34 16.84
N TRP A 62 -6.04 8.88 15.63
CA TRP A 62 -6.61 7.62 15.16
C TRP A 62 -6.17 6.55 16.17
N LYS A 63 -7.11 6.11 17.01
CA LYS A 63 -6.83 5.17 18.10
C LYS A 63 -6.66 3.73 17.62
N GLY A 64 -6.62 3.52 16.29
CA GLY A 64 -6.75 2.20 15.68
C GLY A 64 -7.97 1.49 16.26
N GLU A 65 -9.18 2.06 16.13
CA GLU A 65 -10.41 1.45 16.66
C GLU A 65 -10.61 0.09 16.00
N VAL A 66 -10.03 -0.93 16.60
CA VAL A 66 -10.24 -2.32 16.27
C VAL A 66 -11.67 -2.61 16.72
N VAL A 67 -12.52 -2.96 15.76
CA VAL A 67 -13.87 -3.44 16.02
C VAL A 67 -13.79 -4.52 17.12
N PRO A 68 -14.76 -4.65 18.04
CA PRO A 68 -14.72 -5.67 19.10
C PRO A 68 -14.50 -7.12 18.62
N GLU A 69 -14.63 -7.40 17.33
CA GLU A 69 -14.33 -8.69 16.70
C GLU A 69 -12.86 -8.84 16.22
N GLY A 70 -12.02 -7.81 16.38
CA GLY A 70 -10.60 -7.90 16.07
C GLY A 70 -10.23 -7.84 14.58
N THR A 71 -11.22 -7.80 13.67
CA THR A 71 -11.03 -7.96 12.23
C THR A 71 -11.10 -6.64 11.46
N ILE A 72 -10.25 -6.50 10.46
CA ILE A 72 -10.28 -5.43 9.45
C ILE A 72 -11.57 -5.60 8.64
N ARG A 73 -12.39 -4.55 8.63
CA ARG A 73 -13.59 -4.47 7.78
C ARG A 73 -13.19 -4.27 6.32
N GLY A 74 -14.08 -4.62 5.39
CA GLY A 74 -13.81 -4.49 3.96
C GLY A 74 -12.74 -5.43 3.42
N CYS A 75 -12.31 -6.42 4.18
CA CYS A 75 -11.30 -7.38 3.74
C CYS A 75 -11.98 -8.68 3.26
N SER A 76 -11.61 -9.13 2.06
CA SER A 76 -11.95 -10.45 1.56
C SER A 76 -10.67 -11.21 1.15
N ILE A 77 -10.56 -12.45 1.62
CA ILE A 77 -9.40 -13.30 1.38
C ILE A 77 -9.85 -14.55 0.63
N THR A 78 -9.24 -14.80 -0.53
CA THR A 78 -9.54 -15.94 -1.39
C THR A 78 -8.26 -16.77 -1.62
N PRO A 79 -8.23 -18.06 -1.28
CA PRO A 79 -7.09 -18.93 -1.60
C PRO A 79 -6.96 -19.12 -3.12
N VAL A 80 -5.72 -19.09 -3.63
CA VAL A 80 -5.40 -19.36 -5.04
C VAL A 80 -5.13 -20.86 -5.20
N GLY A 81 -6.18 -21.63 -5.41
CA GLY A 81 -6.08 -23.09 -5.60
C GLY A 81 -7.43 -23.77 -5.69
N ASN A 82 -7.52 -24.85 -6.47
CA ASN A 82 -8.77 -25.57 -6.73
C ASN A 82 -9.18 -26.55 -5.59
N GLY A 83 -9.01 -26.16 -4.34
CA GLY A 83 -9.55 -26.90 -3.19
C GLY A 83 -8.57 -27.87 -2.48
N ASP A 84 -7.29 -27.88 -2.83
CA ASP A 84 -6.30 -28.63 -2.06
C ASP A 84 -5.85 -27.87 -0.80
N SER A 85 -5.73 -28.61 0.31
CA SER A 85 -5.47 -28.10 1.68
C SER A 85 -4.10 -27.46 1.89
N THR A 86 -3.27 -27.36 0.85
CA THR A 86 -1.90 -26.84 0.86
C THR A 86 -1.75 -25.51 0.12
N THR A 87 -2.84 -24.77 -0.08
CA THR A 87 -2.77 -23.48 -0.77
C THR A 87 -1.95 -22.48 0.05
N THR A 88 -0.81 -22.04 -0.49
CA THR A 88 0.10 -21.06 0.13
C THR A 88 -0.03 -19.67 -0.47
N GLU A 89 -0.83 -19.52 -1.52
CA GLU A 89 -1.03 -18.27 -2.26
C GLU A 89 -2.46 -17.75 -2.06
N TRP A 90 -2.57 -16.44 -1.86
CA TRP A 90 -3.82 -15.78 -1.53
C TRP A 90 -4.03 -14.54 -2.40
N ILE A 91 -5.30 -14.24 -2.68
CA ILE A 91 -5.76 -12.97 -3.21
C ILE A 91 -6.51 -12.26 -2.09
N ILE A 92 -6.09 -11.05 -1.77
CA ILE A 92 -6.68 -10.23 -0.71
C ILE A 92 -7.23 -8.96 -1.35
N ALA A 93 -8.54 -8.74 -1.27
CA ALA A 93 -9.17 -7.50 -1.72
C ALA A 93 -9.61 -6.68 -0.50
N ILE A 94 -9.24 -5.40 -0.52
CA ILE A 94 -9.47 -4.45 0.58
C ILE A 94 -10.34 -3.30 0.07
N ASP A 95 -11.49 -3.08 0.71
CA ASP A 95 -12.27 -1.84 0.61
C ASP A 95 -11.69 -0.80 1.57
N GLY A 96 -11.07 0.25 1.02
CA GLY A 96 -10.40 1.27 1.80
C GLY A 96 -11.31 2.16 2.63
N VAL A 97 -12.60 2.24 2.31
CA VAL A 97 -13.57 3.02 3.11
C VAL A 97 -13.91 2.26 4.38
N GLU A 98 -14.21 0.97 4.26
CA GLU A 98 -14.52 0.12 5.40
C GLU A 98 -13.28 -0.13 6.27
N ALA A 99 -12.11 -0.29 5.65
CA ALA A 99 -10.83 -0.47 6.34
C ALA A 99 -10.21 0.83 6.90
N ASP A 100 -10.89 1.98 6.75
CA ASP A 100 -10.43 3.31 7.23
C ASP A 100 -9.02 3.72 6.74
N LEU A 101 -8.66 3.34 5.51
CA LEU A 101 -7.33 3.59 4.93
C LEU A 101 -7.03 5.08 4.72
N GLY A 102 -8.07 5.91 4.61
CA GLY A 102 -7.91 7.36 4.59
C GLY A 102 -7.22 7.88 5.85
N ARG A 103 -7.71 7.50 7.03
CA ARG A 103 -7.10 7.94 8.30
C ARG A 103 -5.75 7.30 8.55
N PHE A 104 -5.61 6.01 8.21
CA PHE A 104 -4.35 5.31 8.37
C PHE A 104 -3.23 5.95 7.52
N SER A 105 -3.51 6.23 6.24
CA SER A 105 -2.57 6.91 5.35
C SER A 105 -2.25 8.35 5.80
N ASP A 106 -3.23 9.11 6.30
CA ASP A 106 -2.96 10.45 6.85
C ASP A 106 -2.02 10.43 8.06
N ALA A 107 -2.24 9.48 8.99
CA ALA A 107 -1.39 9.30 10.15
C ALA A 107 0.05 8.93 9.75
N LEU A 108 0.19 7.95 8.85
CA LEU A 108 1.49 7.50 8.33
C LEU A 108 2.22 8.64 7.60
N TYR A 109 1.52 9.39 6.75
CA TYR A 109 2.09 10.54 6.05
C TYR A 109 2.55 11.63 7.01
N LYS A 110 1.75 11.99 8.02
CA LYS A 110 2.14 12.97 9.04
C LYS A 110 3.42 12.57 9.75
N GLN A 111 3.55 11.30 10.14
CA GLN A 111 4.74 10.77 10.79
C GLN A 111 5.98 10.90 9.89
N ILE A 112 5.89 10.46 8.64
CA ILE A 112 7.01 10.52 7.68
C ILE A 112 7.39 11.98 7.39
N MET A 113 6.41 12.86 7.23
CA MET A 113 6.67 14.29 7.00
C MET A 113 7.35 14.95 8.19
N GLN A 114 7.07 14.53 9.42
CA GLN A 114 7.79 15.02 10.60
C GLN A 114 9.23 14.52 10.64
N GLN A 115 9.47 13.26 10.26
CA GLN A 115 10.82 12.70 10.14
C GLN A 115 11.61 13.44 9.07
N ALA A 116 11.06 13.58 7.86
CA ALA A 116 11.67 14.30 6.76
C ALA A 116 12.00 15.77 7.09
N LYS A 117 11.16 16.47 7.88
CA LYS A 117 11.47 17.83 8.35
C LYS A 117 12.69 17.92 9.28
N ARG A 118 13.05 16.83 9.96
CA ARG A 118 14.25 16.77 10.81
C ARG A 118 15.53 16.56 9.98
N GLU A 119 15.39 16.05 8.77
CA GLU A 119 16.50 15.88 7.83
C GLU A 119 16.96 17.22 7.24
N ARG A 120 18.24 17.30 6.88
CA ARG A 120 18.82 18.48 6.23
C ARG A 120 19.03 18.21 4.75
N PHE A 121 18.20 18.82 3.92
CA PHE A 121 18.35 18.76 2.47
C PHE A 121 19.31 19.84 1.96
N GLN A 122 20.26 19.46 1.11
CA GLN A 122 21.24 20.39 0.54
C GLN A 122 20.53 21.48 -0.28
N GLY A 123 20.86 22.75 -0.02
CA GLY A 123 20.27 23.89 -0.73
C GLY A 123 18.89 24.32 -0.22
N PHE A 124 18.33 23.63 0.77
CA PHE A 124 17.05 23.99 1.39
C PHE A 124 17.25 24.45 2.84
N ARG A 125 16.32 25.28 3.32
CA ARG A 125 16.33 25.71 4.72
C ARG A 125 15.99 24.51 5.63
N PRO A 126 16.57 24.42 6.84
CA PRO A 126 16.17 23.41 7.81
C PRO A 126 14.65 23.40 8.02
N GLY A 127 14.03 22.21 8.03
CA GLY A 127 12.58 22.06 8.13
C GLY A 127 11.81 22.22 6.81
N THR A 128 12.48 22.51 5.70
CA THR A 128 11.85 22.60 4.36
C THR A 128 12.13 21.33 3.57
N ILE A 129 11.07 20.63 3.17
CA ILE A 129 11.15 19.45 2.30
C ILE A 129 11.11 19.91 0.84
N PRO A 130 12.06 19.48 -0.01
CA PRO A 130 12.05 19.78 -1.44
C PRO A 130 10.72 19.40 -2.12
N PRO A 131 10.12 20.28 -2.95
CA PRO A 131 8.81 20.01 -3.56
C PRO A 131 8.75 18.74 -4.41
N HIS A 132 9.84 18.37 -5.09
CA HIS A 132 9.89 17.17 -5.92
C HIS A 132 9.82 15.87 -5.11
N LEU A 133 10.21 15.87 -3.83
CA LEU A 133 10.11 14.71 -2.95
C LEU A 133 8.70 14.49 -2.41
N MET A 134 7.81 15.49 -2.52
CA MET A 134 6.43 15.38 -2.01
C MET A 134 5.67 14.24 -2.69
N THR A 135 5.87 14.04 -3.99
CA THR A 135 5.26 12.94 -4.74
C THR A 135 5.79 11.59 -4.26
N THR A 136 7.10 11.49 -4.02
CA THR A 136 7.74 10.28 -3.48
C THR A 136 7.18 9.90 -2.10
N TYR A 137 7.03 10.86 -1.19
CA TYR A 137 6.45 10.59 0.12
C TYR A 137 4.98 10.17 0.06
N ARG A 138 4.21 10.68 -0.92
CA ARG A 138 2.83 10.22 -1.15
C ARG A 138 2.81 8.80 -1.68
N ALA A 139 3.66 8.49 -2.66
CA ALA A 139 3.76 7.15 -3.24
C ALA A 139 4.16 6.12 -2.17
N PHE A 140 5.19 6.43 -1.40
CA PHE A 140 5.62 5.62 -0.26
C PHE A 140 4.48 5.43 0.76
N CYS A 141 3.75 6.49 1.09
CA CYS A 141 2.64 6.40 2.03
C CYS A 141 1.52 5.46 1.54
N MET A 142 1.20 5.48 0.24
CA MET A 142 0.17 4.62 -0.33
C MET A 142 0.61 3.15 -0.34
N ASP A 143 1.82 2.87 -0.82
CA ASP A 143 2.39 1.52 -0.85
C ASP A 143 2.46 0.94 0.55
N GLU A 144 2.96 1.73 1.50
CA GLU A 144 3.20 1.21 2.84
C GLU A 144 1.91 1.03 3.65
N CYS A 145 0.94 1.92 3.48
CA CYS A 145 -0.41 1.74 4.00
C CYS A 145 -1.00 0.40 3.49
N ALA A 146 -0.95 0.17 2.19
CA ALA A 146 -1.52 -1.04 1.60
C ALA A 146 -0.80 -2.31 2.05
N ARG A 147 0.55 -2.30 2.11
CA ARG A 147 1.33 -3.47 2.54
C ARG A 147 1.05 -3.85 3.99
N GLU A 148 1.00 -2.87 4.88
CA GLU A 148 0.66 -3.11 6.30
C GLU A 148 -0.75 -3.67 6.44
N THR A 149 -1.73 -3.12 5.70
CA THR A 149 -3.11 -3.63 5.73
C THR A 149 -3.21 -5.09 5.27
N VAL A 150 -2.45 -5.47 4.24
CA VAL A 150 -2.40 -6.87 3.76
C VAL A 150 -1.84 -7.81 4.82
N LEU A 151 -0.74 -7.43 5.48
CA LEU A 151 -0.12 -8.26 6.52
C LEU A 151 -0.99 -8.39 7.77
N GLU A 152 -1.63 -7.30 8.19
CA GLU A 152 -2.59 -7.31 9.29
C GLU A 152 -3.80 -8.20 8.95
N ALA A 153 -4.32 -8.10 7.71
CA ALA A 153 -5.40 -8.97 7.25
C ALA A 153 -5.01 -10.45 7.28
N MET A 154 -3.78 -10.80 6.88
CA MET A 154 -3.27 -12.18 6.99
C MET A 154 -3.23 -12.64 8.44
N GLN A 155 -2.67 -11.82 9.33
CA GLN A 155 -2.53 -12.13 10.75
C GLN A 155 -3.87 -12.39 11.42
N GLN A 156 -4.88 -11.55 11.15
CA GLN A 156 -6.23 -11.69 11.71
C GLN A 156 -6.97 -12.93 11.20
N ASN A 157 -6.60 -13.45 10.03
CA ASN A 157 -7.18 -14.66 9.44
C ASN A 157 -6.35 -15.92 9.71
N ASN A 158 -5.46 -15.91 10.70
CA ASN A 158 -4.55 -17.01 11.05
C ASN A 158 -3.65 -17.45 9.89
N ILE A 159 -3.35 -16.56 8.96
CA ILE A 159 -2.41 -16.83 7.87
C ILE A 159 -1.06 -16.26 8.30
N ARG A 160 -0.07 -17.13 8.50
CA ARG A 160 1.29 -16.70 8.81
C ARG A 160 1.98 -16.29 7.50
N PRO A 161 2.34 -15.01 7.31
CA PRO A 161 3.11 -14.59 6.14
C PRO A 161 4.50 -15.23 6.15
N PHE A 162 5.02 -15.56 4.96
CA PHE A 162 6.43 -15.93 4.81
C PHE A 162 7.34 -14.72 5.00
N THR A 163 8.62 -14.97 5.31
CA THR A 163 9.63 -13.91 5.56
C THR A 163 9.70 -12.90 4.41
N ASP A 164 9.61 -13.39 3.17
CA ASP A 164 9.67 -12.56 1.96
C ASP A 164 8.29 -12.16 1.42
N ALA A 165 7.20 -12.48 2.13
CA ALA A 165 5.84 -12.21 1.64
C ALA A 165 5.64 -10.73 1.31
N ARG A 166 6.16 -9.84 2.16
CA ARG A 166 6.03 -8.38 2.01
C ARG A 166 6.51 -7.86 0.66
N SER A 167 7.60 -8.40 0.13
CA SER A 167 8.20 -7.94 -1.13
C SER A 167 7.66 -8.66 -2.38
N GLN A 168 6.96 -9.78 -2.20
CA GLN A 168 6.55 -10.65 -3.31
C GLN A 168 5.14 -10.38 -3.84
N PHE A 169 4.23 -9.87 -3.01
CA PHE A 169 2.89 -9.57 -3.49
C PHE A 169 2.84 -8.27 -4.28
N VAL A 170 1.98 -8.27 -5.29
CA VAL A 170 1.75 -7.15 -6.20
C VAL A 170 0.38 -6.57 -5.89
N ILE A 171 0.31 -5.25 -5.83
CA ILE A 171 -0.94 -4.53 -5.59
C ILE A 171 -1.46 -4.03 -6.94
N GLU A 172 -2.67 -4.46 -7.27
CA GLU A 172 -3.34 -4.20 -8.54
C GLU A 172 -4.76 -3.66 -8.27
N GLN A 173 -5.42 -3.21 -9.35
CA GLN A 173 -6.84 -2.79 -9.33
C GLN A 173 -7.14 -1.74 -8.25
N VAL A 174 -6.29 -0.72 -8.20
CA VAL A 174 -6.41 0.38 -7.25
C VAL A 174 -7.59 1.25 -7.66
N SER A 175 -8.49 1.55 -6.73
CA SER A 175 -9.61 2.44 -6.95
C SER A 175 -9.64 3.56 -5.92
N ILE A 176 -9.91 4.78 -6.39
CA ILE A 176 -9.99 5.97 -5.53
C ILE A 176 -11.36 6.60 -5.69
N PRO A 177 -11.91 7.19 -4.61
CA PRO A 177 -13.16 7.92 -4.69
C PRO A 177 -12.94 9.20 -5.51
N PRO A 178 -13.99 9.75 -6.13
CA PRO A 178 -13.85 10.91 -6.98
C PRO A 178 -13.34 12.14 -6.22
N PRO A 179 -12.58 13.03 -6.88
CA PRO A 179 -12.03 14.22 -6.27
C PRO A 179 -13.17 15.15 -5.82
N GLY A 180 -13.46 15.18 -4.51
CA GLY A 180 -14.52 15.99 -3.91
C GLY A 180 -15.38 15.27 -2.87
N SER A 181 -15.28 13.95 -2.76
CA SER A 181 -16.05 13.19 -1.76
C SER A 181 -15.51 13.27 -0.34
N ASP A 182 -14.31 13.84 -0.14
CA ASP A 182 -13.85 14.27 1.17
C ASP A 182 -14.83 15.34 1.63
N LYS A 183 -15.88 14.90 2.34
CA LYS A 183 -16.90 15.74 2.94
C LYS A 183 -16.16 16.91 3.56
N LYS A 184 -16.23 18.05 2.86
CA LYS A 184 -15.88 19.37 3.34
C LYS A 184 -16.62 19.44 4.67
N LYS A 185 -15.94 19.13 5.77
CA LYS A 185 -16.51 19.11 7.12
C LYS A 185 -16.91 20.56 7.30
N SER A 186 -18.17 20.84 6.97
CA SER A 186 -18.66 22.19 6.85
C SER A 186 -18.47 22.76 8.23
N LYS A 187 -17.59 23.76 8.27
CA LYS A 187 -17.35 24.60 9.40
C LYS A 187 -18.75 24.99 9.90
N LYS A 188 -19.20 24.40 11.02
CA LYS A 188 -20.43 24.81 11.70
C LYS A 188 -20.18 26.22 12.19
N SER A 189 -20.41 27.19 11.32
CA SER A 189 -20.44 28.60 11.60
C SER A 189 -21.59 28.85 12.55
N SER A 190 -21.28 29.17 13.81
CA SER A 190 -22.22 29.84 14.68
C SER A 190 -22.43 31.27 14.18
N LYS A 191 -23.48 31.45 13.36
CA LYS A 191 -24.50 32.50 13.44
C LYS A 191 -24.07 33.93 13.81
N LYS A 192 -24.06 34.83 12.81
CA LYS A 192 -24.70 36.16 12.91
C LYS A 192 -25.23 36.62 11.53
N GLN A 193 -26.55 36.86 11.48
CA GLN A 193 -27.38 37.22 10.32
C GLN A 193 -27.08 38.62 9.76
N LYS A 194 -27.30 38.81 8.44
CA LYS A 194 -28.33 39.66 7.76
C LYS A 194 -27.91 39.72 6.27
N GLY A 195 -28.55 39.01 5.33
CA GLY A 195 -29.84 39.34 4.72
C GLY A 195 -29.59 40.00 3.35
N ASN A 196 -29.96 39.36 2.23
CA ASN A 196 -30.89 39.90 1.22
C ASN A 196 -31.05 38.92 0.06
N THR A 197 -32.27 38.87 -0.44
CA THR A 197 -32.84 38.03 -1.49
C THR A 197 -32.24 38.34 -2.86
N ASN A 198 -31.91 37.31 -3.64
CA ASN A 198 -32.17 37.34 -5.08
C ASN A 198 -32.27 35.92 -5.65
N ASP A 199 -33.33 35.76 -6.42
CA ASP A 199 -33.84 34.57 -7.07
C ASP A 199 -32.97 34.26 -8.30
N VAL A 200 -32.32 33.09 -8.31
CA VAL A 200 -31.64 32.53 -9.48
C VAL A 200 -32.00 31.06 -9.56
N GLU A 201 -33.00 30.81 -10.39
CA GLU A 201 -33.30 29.53 -11.01
C GLU A 201 -32.12 29.14 -11.91
N LEU A 202 -31.34 28.12 -11.54
CA LEU A 202 -30.41 27.48 -12.48
C LEU A 202 -30.09 26.03 -12.06
N ALA A 203 -30.54 25.12 -12.92
CA ALA A 203 -30.10 23.73 -13.10
C ALA A 203 -29.92 22.88 -11.83
N VAL A 204 -30.94 22.05 -11.57
CA VAL A 204 -30.73 20.75 -10.92
C VAL A 204 -29.89 19.92 -11.88
N GLU A 205 -28.57 20.11 -11.83
CA GLU A 205 -27.58 19.20 -12.41
C GLU A 205 -27.74 17.89 -11.66
N GLU A 206 -28.32 16.90 -12.33
CA GLU A 206 -28.48 15.53 -11.86
C GLU A 206 -27.12 15.05 -11.36
N GLU A 207 -26.92 15.04 -10.04
CA GLU A 207 -25.67 14.61 -9.38
C GLU A 207 -25.42 13.15 -9.77
N ALA A 208 -24.71 12.96 -10.89
CA ALA A 208 -24.25 11.66 -11.33
C ALA A 208 -23.50 11.03 -10.17
N ALA A 209 -23.98 9.86 -9.72
CA ALA A 209 -23.45 9.19 -8.56
C ALA A 209 -21.91 9.15 -8.64
N PRO A 210 -21.20 9.46 -7.54
CA PRO A 210 -19.75 9.61 -7.54
C PRO A 210 -19.07 8.38 -8.16
N GLN A 211 -18.58 8.53 -9.39
CA GLN A 211 -17.98 7.43 -10.12
C GLN A 211 -16.57 7.16 -9.57
N TRP A 212 -16.39 5.98 -8.98
CA TRP A 212 -15.09 5.47 -8.57
C TRP A 212 -14.16 5.38 -9.78
N ARG A 213 -12.92 5.83 -9.61
CA ARG A 213 -11.88 5.76 -10.65
C ARG A 213 -11.01 4.55 -10.39
N PHE A 214 -10.77 3.73 -11.41
CA PHE A 214 -9.99 2.50 -11.34
C PHE A 214 -8.66 2.66 -12.09
N PHE A 215 -7.61 2.08 -11.52
CA PHE A 215 -6.24 2.13 -12.02
C PHE A 215 -5.60 0.75 -11.88
N ASP A 216 -4.77 0.38 -12.85
CA ASP A 216 -4.05 -0.91 -12.79
C ASP A 216 -2.93 -0.88 -11.74
N THR A 217 -2.32 0.29 -11.54
CA THR A 217 -1.16 0.50 -10.66
C THR A 217 -1.37 1.65 -9.68
N MET A 218 -0.66 1.62 -8.55
CA MET A 218 -0.65 2.73 -7.58
C MET A 218 -0.16 4.04 -8.20
N ASP A 219 0.85 3.98 -9.07
CA ASP A 219 1.38 5.16 -9.76
C ASP A 219 0.29 5.88 -10.57
N GLY A 220 -0.60 5.12 -11.22
CA GLY A 220 -1.76 5.68 -11.92
C GLY A 220 -2.70 6.43 -10.99
N ALA A 221 -2.99 5.89 -9.81
CA ALA A 221 -3.83 6.53 -8.81
C ALA A 221 -3.19 7.82 -8.24
N ILE A 222 -1.87 7.82 -8.01
CA ILE A 222 -1.13 8.99 -7.52
C ILE A 222 -1.11 10.10 -8.58
N GLN A 223 -0.87 9.74 -9.85
CA GLN A 223 -0.93 10.69 -10.98
C GLN A 223 -2.35 11.26 -11.17
N ALA A 224 -3.37 10.46 -10.90
CA ALA A 224 -4.76 10.89 -10.91
C ALA A 224 -5.16 11.80 -9.73
N GLY A 225 -4.22 12.08 -8.82
CA GLY A 225 -4.37 13.07 -7.77
C GLY A 225 -4.78 12.51 -6.41
N TRP A 226 -4.59 11.22 -6.16
CA TRP A 226 -4.73 10.65 -4.82
C TRP A 226 -3.85 11.38 -3.80
N LYS A 227 -4.36 11.55 -2.57
CA LYS A 227 -3.66 12.21 -1.47
C LYS A 227 -3.79 11.40 -0.18
N PRO A 228 -2.76 11.41 0.70
CA PRO A 228 -2.89 10.88 2.05
C PRO A 228 -4.09 11.51 2.76
N GLY A 229 -4.88 10.71 3.47
CA GLY A 229 -6.20 11.12 3.97
C GLY A 229 -7.37 10.65 3.12
N GLN A 230 -7.14 10.39 1.83
CA GLN A 230 -8.16 9.89 0.92
C GLN A 230 -8.18 8.35 0.95
N SER A 231 -9.35 7.76 1.15
CA SER A 231 -9.50 6.30 1.11
C SER A 231 -9.22 5.76 -0.30
N PHE A 232 -8.74 4.53 -0.41
CA PHE A 232 -8.53 3.84 -1.68
C PHE A 232 -8.68 2.34 -1.48
N SER A 233 -9.26 1.64 -2.46
CA SER A 233 -9.46 0.19 -2.40
C SER A 233 -8.51 -0.49 -3.37
N PHE A 234 -8.08 -1.71 -3.11
CA PHE A 234 -7.11 -2.42 -3.95
C PHE A 234 -7.19 -3.94 -3.81
N VAL A 235 -6.54 -4.65 -4.73
CA VAL A 235 -6.40 -6.10 -4.70
C VAL A 235 -4.92 -6.48 -4.66
N ALA A 236 -4.51 -7.17 -3.60
CA ALA A 236 -3.19 -7.77 -3.49
C ALA A 236 -3.22 -9.21 -4.02
N LYS A 237 -2.33 -9.51 -4.97
CA LYS A 237 -2.14 -10.85 -5.55
C LYS A 237 -0.78 -11.41 -5.21
N ASN A 238 -0.62 -12.73 -5.35
CA ASN A 238 0.62 -13.43 -5.01
C ASN A 238 1.01 -13.24 -3.53
N VAL A 239 0.00 -13.15 -2.65
CA VAL A 239 0.22 -13.03 -1.21
C VAL A 239 0.55 -14.41 -0.68
N LYS A 240 1.79 -14.61 -0.21
CA LYS A 240 2.24 -15.94 0.24
C LYS A 240 2.20 -16.10 1.75
N GLY A 241 1.54 -17.14 2.22
CA GLY A 241 1.46 -17.46 3.64
C GLY A 241 0.95 -18.87 3.90
N GLN A 242 1.25 -19.36 5.10
CA GLN A 242 0.80 -20.66 5.59
C GLN A 242 -0.41 -20.47 6.49
N ASN A 243 -1.50 -21.18 6.18
CA ASN A 243 -2.65 -21.25 7.07
C ASN A 243 -2.26 -21.96 8.38
N VAL A 244 -2.46 -21.29 9.51
CA VAL A 244 -2.19 -21.84 10.84
C VAL A 244 -3.51 -22.37 11.39
N LEU A 245 -3.55 -23.69 11.62
CA LEU A 245 -4.72 -24.31 12.23
C LEU A 245 -4.93 -23.76 13.65
N PRO A 246 -6.18 -23.55 14.08
CA PRO A 246 -6.47 -23.09 15.43
C PRO A 246 -5.99 -24.13 16.45
N GLU A 247 -5.57 -23.69 17.62
CA GLU A 247 -4.96 -24.54 18.67
C GLU A 247 -5.83 -25.76 19.04
N LYS A 248 -7.16 -25.64 18.92
CA LYS A 248 -8.12 -26.73 19.13
C LYS A 248 -7.88 -27.94 18.21
N ASP A 249 -7.42 -27.70 16.98
CA ASP A 249 -7.16 -28.74 15.98
C ASP A 249 -5.73 -29.28 16.08
N VAL A 250 -4.86 -28.58 16.81
CA VAL A 250 -3.43 -28.93 16.97
C VAL A 250 -3.14 -29.59 18.33
N GLY A 251 -4.14 -29.63 19.22
CA GLY A 251 -4.06 -30.24 20.55
C GLY A 251 -3.76 -31.74 20.51
N GLY A 252 -2.48 -32.10 20.37
CA GLY A 252 -2.02 -33.47 20.20
C GLY A 252 -0.79 -33.60 19.30
N ALA A 253 -0.45 -32.57 18.52
CA ALA A 253 0.77 -32.55 17.73
C ALA A 253 2.00 -32.35 18.63
N THR A 254 2.78 -33.40 18.80
CA THR A 254 4.08 -33.32 19.47
C THR A 254 5.05 -32.51 18.60
N PRO A 255 5.76 -31.51 19.12
CA PRO A 255 6.74 -30.78 18.32
C PRO A 255 7.81 -31.75 17.79
N ILE A 256 8.06 -31.67 16.48
CA ILE A 256 9.12 -32.42 15.81
C ILE A 256 10.44 -32.07 16.50
N GLY A 257 11.06 -33.07 17.15
CA GLY A 257 12.29 -32.91 17.94
C GLY A 257 12.15 -33.24 19.43
N ARG A 258 10.96 -33.60 19.93
CA ARG A 258 10.73 -33.99 21.33
C ARG A 258 10.58 -35.51 21.51
N GLN A 259 11.42 -36.30 20.84
CA GLN A 259 11.56 -37.73 21.12
C GLN A 259 12.78 -37.92 22.03
N TRP A 260 12.52 -38.33 23.27
CA TRP A 260 13.52 -38.88 24.20
C TRP A 260 13.26 -40.36 24.34
#